data_AF-A0A3C0TAR9-F1
#
_entry.id   AF-A0A3C0TAR9-F1
#
_cell.length_a   1.000
_cell.length_b   1.000
_cell.length_c   1.000
_cell.angle_alpha   90.00
_cell.angle_beta   90.00
_cell.angle_gamma   90.00
#
_symmetry.space_group_name_H-M   'P 1'
#
loop_
_entity.id
_entity.type
_entity.pdbx_description
1 polymer ?
#
loop_
_entity_poly.entity_id
_entity_poly.type
_entity_poly.pdbx_seq_one_letter_code
_entity_poly.pdbx_strand_id
1 'polypeptide(L)'
;YLDAHHVEHWADGGETSVENTLLLCDSHHRLLHEGAYTIKKNFAGDWYFRNSTGEVIPESPVYKPNVPRDAFDDRVREPVRIYR
;
A
#
# COMPACT_ATOMS: atom_id res chain seq x y z
N TYR A 1 -1.90 13.70 -14.99
CA TYR A 1 -3.08 14.06 -14.19
C TYR A 1 -3.08 13.21 -12.92
N LEU A 2 -3.71 13.67 -11.83
CA LEU A 2 -3.86 12.91 -10.59
C LEU A 2 -5.33 12.56 -10.38
N ASP A 3 -5.58 11.33 -9.96
CA ASP A 3 -6.90 10.76 -9.72
C ASP A 3 -6.99 10.17 -8.32
N ALA A 4 -8.19 10.22 -7.74
CA ALA A 4 -8.49 9.51 -6.49
C ALA A 4 -8.77 8.02 -6.79
N HIS A 5 -7.88 7.14 -6.34
CA HIS A 5 -8.07 5.69 -6.39
C HIS A 5 -8.62 5.20 -5.05
N HIS A 6 -9.71 4.44 -5.08
CA HIS A 6 -10.27 3.83 -3.88
C HIS A 6 -9.42 2.64 -3.43
N VAL A 7 -9.00 2.59 -2.16
CA VAL A 7 -8.17 1.48 -1.64
C VAL A 7 -8.99 0.20 -1.54
N GLU A 8 -10.15 0.27 -0.88
CA GLU A 8 -11.22 -0.71 -1.05
C GLU A 8 -12.03 -0.28 -2.26
N HIS A 9 -12.07 -1.13 -3.30
CA HIS A 9 -12.72 -0.76 -4.55
C HIS A 9 -14.19 -0.42 -4.32
N TRP A 10 -14.65 0.65 -4.97
CA TRP A 10 -16.05 1.06 -4.95
C TRP A 10 -17.00 -0.08 -5.38
N ALA A 11 -16.59 -0.88 -6.37
CA ALA A 11 -17.36 -2.04 -6.84
C ALA A 11 -17.51 -3.14 -5.77
N ASP A 12 -16.61 -3.19 -4.79
CA ASP A 12 -16.65 -4.13 -3.66
C ASP A 12 -17.33 -3.54 -2.43
N GLY A 13 -17.92 -2.33 -2.54
CA GLY A 13 -18.60 -1.64 -1.45
C GLY A 13 -17.75 -0.62 -0.70
N GLY A 14 -16.54 -0.32 -1.19
CA GLY A 14 -15.67 0.68 -0.58
C GLY A 14 -16.29 2.08 -0.54
N GLU A 15 -16.16 2.75 0.60
CA GLU A 15 -16.73 4.09 0.82
C GLU A 15 -16.06 5.14 -0.08
N THR A 16 -16.85 6.08 -0.60
CA THR A 16 -16.33 7.30 -1.22
C THR A 16 -15.96 8.31 -0.15
N SER A 17 -14.76 8.15 0.42
CA SER A 17 -14.20 9.03 1.44
C SER A 17 -12.72 9.31 1.20
N VAL A 18 -12.20 10.39 1.81
CA VAL A 18 -10.77 10.73 1.71
C VAL A 18 -9.93 9.65 2.39
N GLU A 19 -10.47 9.03 3.42
CA GLU A 19 -9.87 7.96 4.21
C GLU A 19 -9.69 6.67 3.41
N ASN A 20 -10.57 6.41 2.43
CA ASN A 20 -10.51 5.27 1.52
C ASN A 20 -9.88 5.62 0.16
N THR A 21 -9.30 6.80 -0.03
CA THR A 21 -8.71 7.18 -1.33
C THR A 21 -7.26 7.62 -1.26
N LEU A 22 -6.52 7.36 -2.33
CA LEU A 22 -5.15 7.86 -2.55
C LEU A 22 -5.09 8.61 -3.89
N LEU A 23 -4.33 9.70 -3.93
CA LEU A 23 -4.06 10.42 -5.18
C LEU A 23 -2.93 9.72 -5.94
N LEU A 24 -3.21 9.29 -7.16
CA LEU A 24 -2.26 8.60 -8.03
C LEU A 24 -2.24 9.22 -9.41
N CYS A 25 -1.08 9.16 -10.08
CA CYS A 25 -1.04 9.50 -11.49
C CYS A 25 -1.71 8.40 -12.33
N ASP A 26 -2.18 8.77 -13.52
CA ASP A 26 -2.84 7.87 -14.47
C ASP A 26 -2.10 6.52 -14.65
N SER A 27 -0.78 6.55 -14.85
CA SER A 27 0.04 5.34 -14.99
C SER A 27 -0.05 4.41 -13.77
N HIS A 28 0.05 4.95 -12.56
CA HIS A 28 0.00 4.15 -11.33
C HIS A 28 -1.42 3.73 -10.98
N HIS A 29 -2.41 4.55 -11.31
CA HIS A 29 -3.83 4.23 -11.18
C HIS A 29 -4.17 2.98 -12.01
N ARG A 30 -3.74 2.96 -13.28
CA ARG A 30 -3.97 1.80 -14.15
C ARG A 30 -3.29 0.53 -13.67
N LEU A 31 -2.06 0.62 -13.14
CA LEU A 31 -1.34 -0.55 -12.62
C LEU A 31 -2.06 -1.23 -11.44
N LEU A 32 -2.82 -0.48 -10.63
CA LEU A 32 -3.65 -1.06 -9.58
C LEU A 32 -4.86 -1.80 -10.15
N HIS A 33 -5.58 -1.18 -11.09
CA HIS A 33 -6.72 -1.82 -11.74
C HIS A 33 -6.33 -3.08 -12.52
N GLU A 34 -5.11 -3.12 -13.08
CA GLU A 34 -4.57 -4.29 -13.79
C GLU A 34 -3.99 -5.36 -12.85
N GLY A 35 -3.95 -5.10 -11.53
CA GLY A 35 -3.36 -6.01 -10.55
C GLY A 35 -1.83 -6.12 -10.63
N ALA A 36 -1.20 -5.27 -11.43
CA ALA A 36 0.26 -5.20 -11.50
C ALA A 36 0.84 -4.66 -10.18
N TYR A 37 0.14 -3.71 -9.55
CA TYR A 37 0.42 -3.19 -8.20
C TYR A 37 -0.71 -3.55 -7.22
N THR A 38 -0.40 -3.54 -5.92
CA THR A 38 -1.39 -3.62 -4.83
C THR A 38 -1.11 -2.57 -3.76
N ILE A 39 -2.15 -2.03 -3.12
CA ILE A 39 -2.06 -1.13 -1.97
C ILE A 39 -2.22 -1.94 -0.68
N LYS A 40 -1.38 -1.66 0.31
CA LYS A 40 -1.42 -2.26 1.64
C LYS A 40 -1.16 -1.22 2.72
N LYS A 41 -1.60 -1.50 3.94
CA LYS A 41 -1.35 -0.67 5.12
C LYS A 41 -0.54 -1.47 6.13
N ASN A 42 0.52 -0.90 6.68
CA ASN A 42 1.29 -1.52 7.76
C ASN A 42 0.59 -1.29 9.12
N PHE A 43 1.13 -1.87 10.21
CA PHE A 43 0.59 -1.68 11.57
C PHE A 43 0.74 -0.25 12.13
N ALA A 44 1.64 0.55 11.56
CA ALA A 44 1.77 1.96 11.92
C ALA A 44 0.71 2.84 11.23
N GLY A 45 -0.07 2.28 10.29
CA GLY A 45 -1.07 3.01 9.52
C GLY A 45 -0.54 3.64 8.25
N ASP A 46 0.70 3.36 7.85
CA ASP A 46 1.27 3.88 6.61
C ASP A 46 0.89 3.02 5.41
N TRP A 47 0.58 3.70 4.30
CA TRP A 47 0.32 3.05 3.02
C TRP A 47 1.59 2.65 2.30
N TYR A 48 1.53 1.50 1.63
CA TYR A 48 2.61 1.02 0.79
C TYR A 48 2.12 0.22 -0.42
N PHE A 49 2.98 0.14 -1.43
CA PHE A 49 2.69 -0.54 -2.69
C PHE A 49 3.55 -1.78 -2.86
N ARG A 50 2.98 -2.84 -3.45
CA ARG A 50 3.74 -4.02 -3.90
C ARG A 50 3.53 -4.25 -5.39
N ASN A 51 4.54 -4.76 -6.08
CA ASN A 51 4.38 -5.29 -7.43
C ASN A 51 3.66 -6.65 -7.42
N SER A 52 3.43 -7.20 -8.62
CA SER A 52 2.79 -8.49 -8.83
C SER A 52 3.58 -9.68 -8.28
N THR A 53 4.88 -9.53 -8.00
CA THR A 53 5.71 -10.54 -7.34
C THR A 53 5.68 -10.42 -5.81
N GLY A 54 4.96 -9.42 -5.26
CA GLY A 54 4.82 -9.18 -3.82
C GLY A 54 5.95 -8.36 -3.20
N GLU A 55 6.82 -7.76 -4.02
CA GLU A 55 7.92 -6.92 -3.56
C GLU A 55 7.45 -5.48 -3.36
N VAL A 56 7.93 -4.82 -2.30
CA VAL A 56 7.61 -3.41 -2.04
C VAL A 56 8.22 -2.54 -3.13
N ILE A 57 7.42 -1.63 -3.69
CA ILE A 57 7.86 -0.68 -4.71
C ILE A 57 8.83 0.35 -4.07
N PRO A 58 10.01 0.61 -4.65
CA PRO A 58 10.99 1.55 -4.12
C PRO A 58 10.48 2.97 -3.87
N GLU A 59 9.55 3.43 -4.69
CA GLU A 59 8.92 4.75 -4.62
C GLU A 59 7.78 4.82 -3.59
N SER A 60 7.49 3.71 -2.92
CA SER A 60 6.46 3.65 -1.89
C SER A 60 6.87 4.49 -0.65
N PRO A 61 5.94 5.20 0.02
CA PRO A 61 6.26 6.10 1.13
C PRO A 61 7.08 5.49 2.27
N VAL A 62 6.90 4.19 2.52
CA VAL A 62 7.60 3.45 3.59
C VAL A 62 8.81 2.63 3.11
N TYR A 63 9.17 2.72 1.83
CA TYR A 63 10.29 1.95 1.31
C TYR A 63 11.58 2.33 2.05
N LYS A 64 12.21 1.33 2.67
CA LYS A 64 13.51 1.47 3.34
C LYS A 64 14.45 0.41 2.79
N PRO A 65 15.55 0.78 2.10
CA PRO A 65 16.35 -0.14 1.29
C PRO A 65 17.09 -1.26 2.05
N ASN A 66 16.94 -1.38 3.37
CA ASN A 66 17.57 -2.44 4.18
C ASN A 66 16.67 -2.94 5.32
N VAL A 67 15.36 -2.74 5.22
CA VAL A 67 14.42 -3.30 6.19
C VAL A 67 13.96 -4.67 5.67
N PRO A 68 14.04 -5.73 6.50
CA PRO A 68 13.54 -7.05 6.14
C PRO A 68 12.11 -7.01 5.57
N ARG A 69 11.85 -7.77 4.49
CA ARG A 69 10.55 -7.74 3.76
C ARG A 69 9.37 -8.15 4.64
N ASP A 70 9.61 -8.89 5.71
CA ASP A 70 8.66 -9.31 6.75
C ASP A 70 8.34 -8.20 7.77
N ALA A 71 9.12 -7.13 7.85
CA ALA A 71 8.76 -5.96 8.67
C ALA A 71 7.52 -5.20 8.14
N PHE A 72 7.11 -5.51 6.90
CA PHE A 72 5.89 -5.00 6.27
C PHE A 72 4.77 -6.06 6.25
N ASP A 73 4.98 -7.23 6.85
CA ASP A 73 3.98 -8.30 6.89
C ASP A 73 2.78 -7.84 7.72
N ASP A 74 1.67 -7.61 7.04
CA ASP A 74 0.35 -7.30 7.60
C ASP A 74 -0.22 -8.44 8.46
N ARG A 75 0.44 -9.61 8.48
CA ARG A 75 0.09 -10.77 9.31
C ARG A 75 0.82 -10.85 10.64
N VAL A 76 1.87 -10.05 10.88
CA VAL A 76 2.62 -10.08 12.16
C VAL A 76 1.86 -9.27 13.22
N ARG A 77 0.83 -9.87 13.82
CA ARG A 77 0.27 -9.34 15.07
C ARG A 77 1.37 -9.32 16.14
N GLU A 78 1.55 -8.14 16.73
CA GLU A 78 2.47 -7.78 17.83
C GLU A 78 3.83 -7.17 17.37
N PRO A 79 4.17 -5.96 17.83
CA PRO A 79 5.46 -5.35 17.55
C PRO A 79 6.55 -6.15 18.27
N VAL A 80 7.56 -6.61 17.53
CA VAL A 80 8.85 -6.93 18.13
C VAL A 80 9.38 -5.63 18.72
N ARG A 81 9.22 -5.45 20.03
CA ARG A 81 9.78 -4.32 20.78
C ARG A 81 11.30 -4.35 20.64
N ILE A 82 11.83 -3.61 19.68
CA ILE A 82 13.24 -3.24 19.63
C ILE A 82 13.39 -1.83 20.21
N TYR A 83 13.42 -1.77 21.55
CA TYR A 83 14.04 -0.66 22.28
C TYR A 83 15.08 -1.26 23.23
N ARG A 84 16.32 -0.81 23.09
CA ARG A 84 17.33 -0.80 24.16
C ARG A 84 17.40 0.61 24.72
#